data_AF-A0A955W1P9-F1
#
_entry.id   AF-A0A955W1P9-F1
#
_cell.length_a   1.000
_cell.length_b   1.000
_cell.length_c   1.000
_cell.angle_alpha   90.00
_cell.angle_beta   90.00
_cell.angle_gamma   90.00
#
_symmetry.space_group_name_H-M   'P 1'
#
loop_
_entity.id
_entity.type
_entity.pdbx_description
1 polymer ?
#
loop_
_entity_poly.entity_id
_entity_poly.type
_entity_poly.pdbx_seq_one_letter_code
_entity_poly.pdbx_strand_id
1 'polypeptide(L)'
;MRKTQRVPPLVLGLFAIGGGLALLYLAVRILHVPSSSIQKWTDLDDERSVASWFSSMQFLIPALLLTPVLLDAFRRREPYRWALLALALLFVVLSADEAIEFHEWVGYESDILLPHDDRNLTVFHTTGVWMFVVGIPFLVVAGVLLRQAHAAFRRVPGVMTRLVVGGAIWLSGALGLESLSNFIGPDDVWLNITEVFFEETLEMFGVTVMVWSMYQLLVGLGFRWELGRAGARDAVLEVDAAPAEVGGEVEAAIDTAAR
;
A
#
# COMPACT_ATOMS: atom_id res chain seq x y z
N MET A 1 18.67 -16.99 -15.22
CA MET A 1 18.73 -17.44 -13.81
C MET A 1 17.74 -16.61 -12.98
N ARG A 2 16.73 -17.22 -12.35
CA ARG A 2 15.89 -16.52 -11.36
C ARG A 2 16.76 -16.21 -10.16
N LYS A 3 17.26 -14.98 -10.02
CA LYS A 3 17.80 -14.51 -8.73
C LYS A 3 16.68 -14.75 -7.72
N THR A 4 16.94 -15.57 -6.71
CA THR A 4 16.02 -15.73 -5.58
C THR A 4 15.77 -14.34 -5.02
N GLN A 5 14.52 -13.88 -5.11
CA GLN A 5 14.12 -12.57 -4.64
C GLN A 5 14.13 -12.59 -3.11
N ARG A 6 15.31 -12.40 -2.53
CA ARG A 6 15.49 -12.25 -1.09
C ARG A 6 14.65 -11.07 -0.61
N VAL A 7 14.07 -11.19 0.58
CA VAL A 7 13.35 -10.10 1.24
C VAL A 7 14.36 -8.99 1.56
N PRO A 8 14.15 -7.74 1.10
CA PRO A 8 15.04 -6.63 1.42
C PRO A 8 15.07 -6.36 2.93
N PRO A 9 16.21 -5.96 3.51
CA PRO A 9 16.30 -5.58 4.93
C PRO A 9 15.28 -4.52 5.34
N LEU A 10 14.98 -3.56 4.46
CA LEU A 10 13.92 -2.56 4.67
C LEU A 10 12.57 -3.22 4.96
N VAL A 11 12.18 -4.21 4.14
CA VAL A 11 10.89 -4.91 4.27
C VAL A 11 10.86 -5.73 5.56
N LEU A 12 11.96 -6.38 5.93
CA LEU A 12 12.07 -7.08 7.22
C LEU A 12 11.95 -6.11 8.40
N GLY A 13 12.55 -4.92 8.29
CA GLY A 13 12.42 -3.86 9.29
C GLY A 13 10.99 -3.39 9.45
N LEU A 14 10.25 -3.17 8.35
CA LEU A 14 8.83 -2.78 8.39
C LEU A 14 7.96 -3.86 9.05
N PHE A 15 8.15 -5.15 8.71
CA PHE A 15 7.46 -6.25 9.42
C PHE A 15 7.78 -6.28 10.91
N ALA A 16 9.05 -6.09 11.28
CA ALA A 16 9.47 -6.10 12.67
C ALA A 16 8.88 -4.93 13.46
N ILE A 17 8.81 -3.73 12.87
CA ILE A 17 8.20 -2.56 13.50
C ILE A 17 6.69 -2.76 13.64
N GLY A 18 5.97 -3.12 12.58
CA GLY A 18 4.52 -3.34 12.63
C GLY A 18 4.13 -4.45 13.60
N GLY A 19 4.83 -5.60 13.57
CA GLY A 19 4.60 -6.68 14.52
C GLY A 19 4.97 -6.28 15.96
N GLY A 20 6.01 -5.46 16.13
CA GLY A 20 6.39 -4.91 17.43
C GLY A 20 5.33 -3.98 18.02
N LEU A 21 4.74 -3.10 17.20
CA LEU A 21 3.64 -2.21 17.58
C LEU A 21 2.39 -3.01 17.97
N ALA A 22 2.02 -4.01 17.17
CA ALA A 22 0.87 -4.86 17.44
C ALA A 22 1.03 -5.67 18.75
N LEU A 23 2.23 -6.21 19.00
CA LEU A 23 2.52 -6.90 20.27
C LEU A 23 2.56 -5.94 21.46
N LEU A 24 3.04 -4.72 21.27
CA LEU A 24 3.06 -3.69 22.30
C LEU A 24 1.63 -3.29 22.71
N TYR A 25 0.74 -3.10 21.73
CA TYR A 25 -0.69 -2.89 21.97
C TYR A 25 -1.30 -3.98 22.86
N LEU A 26 -1.13 -5.25 22.49
CA LEU A 26 -1.62 -6.38 23.30
C LEU A 26 -1.01 -6.39 24.70
N ALA A 27 0.29 -6.16 24.82
CA ALA A 27 0.96 -6.15 26.11
C ALA A 27 0.40 -5.04 27.02
N VAL A 28 0.17 -3.84 26.48
CA VAL A 28 -0.40 -2.71 27.22
C VAL A 28 -1.83 -3.02 27.69
N ARG A 29 -2.65 -3.63 26.83
CA ARG A 29 -4.02 -4.04 27.17
C ARG A 29 -4.05 -5.15 28.23
N ILE A 30 -3.24 -6.21 28.08
CA ILE A 30 -3.18 -7.34 29.02
C ILE A 30 -2.65 -6.91 30.39
N LEU A 31 -1.64 -6.04 30.43
CA LEU A 31 -1.03 -5.57 31.67
C LEU A 31 -1.82 -4.48 32.39
N HIS A 32 -2.96 -4.03 31.81
CA HIS A 32 -3.82 -2.98 32.37
C HIS A 32 -3.02 -1.73 32.78
N VAL A 33 -2.05 -1.31 31.96
CA VAL A 33 -1.10 -0.24 32.30
C VAL A 33 -1.87 1.06 32.58
N PRO A 34 -1.86 1.61 33.81
CA PRO A 34 -2.81 2.65 34.22
C PRO A 34 -2.53 4.05 33.63
N SER A 35 -1.46 4.24 32.87
CA SER A 35 -1.08 5.55 32.35
C SER A 35 -1.76 5.84 31.00
N SER A 36 -2.58 6.91 30.95
CA SER A 36 -3.27 7.34 29.73
C SER A 36 -2.33 7.69 28.58
N SER A 37 -1.10 8.15 28.87
CA SER A 37 -0.16 8.53 27.81
C SER A 37 0.36 7.30 27.06
N ILE A 38 0.91 6.30 27.76
CA ILE A 38 1.45 5.09 27.10
C ILE A 38 0.35 4.37 26.32
N GLN A 39 -0.85 4.27 26.89
CA GLN A 39 -2.01 3.70 26.18
C GLN A 39 -2.25 4.42 24.87
N LYS A 40 -2.39 5.75 24.85
CA LYS A 40 -2.62 6.53 23.63
C LYS A 40 -1.53 6.37 22.57
N TRP A 41 -0.25 6.43 22.97
CA TRP A 41 0.85 6.28 22.01
C TRP A 41 0.95 4.88 21.39
N THR A 42 0.36 3.88 22.04
CA THR A 42 0.44 2.46 21.64
C THR A 42 -0.91 1.87 21.27
N ASP A 43 -1.95 2.70 21.26
CA ASP A 43 -3.26 2.30 20.79
C ASP A 43 -3.18 2.11 19.28
N LEU A 44 -3.66 0.98 18.77
CA LEU A 44 -3.73 0.83 17.33
C LEU A 44 -4.96 1.56 16.78
N ASP A 45 -6.01 1.68 17.60
CA ASP A 45 -7.31 2.31 17.31
C ASP A 45 -7.31 3.83 17.56
N ASP A 46 -6.14 4.45 17.81
CA ASP A 46 -6.02 5.91 18.01
C ASP A 46 -5.17 6.48 16.89
N GLU A 47 -5.74 7.41 16.14
CA GLU A 47 -5.15 8.16 15.03
C GLU A 47 -3.94 8.98 15.45
N ARG A 48 -3.81 9.28 16.74
CA ARG A 48 -2.70 10.07 17.31
C ARG A 48 -1.65 9.18 17.96
N SER A 49 -1.63 7.91 17.61
CA SER A 49 -0.66 6.94 18.08
C SER A 49 0.62 6.92 17.23
N VAL A 50 1.61 6.15 17.71
CA VAL A 50 2.79 5.83 16.88
C VAL A 50 2.42 4.85 15.75
N ALA A 51 1.35 4.05 15.93
CA ALA A 51 0.92 3.04 14.98
C ALA A 51 0.28 3.67 13.74
N SER A 52 -0.69 4.57 13.91
CA SER A 52 -1.30 5.33 12.81
C SER A 52 -0.27 6.13 12.02
N TRP A 53 0.68 6.80 12.70
CA TRP A 53 1.78 7.49 12.03
C TRP A 53 2.63 6.53 11.21
N PHE A 54 2.96 5.37 11.76
CA PHE A 54 3.74 4.35 11.06
C PHE A 54 2.99 3.82 9.83
N SER A 55 1.73 3.44 9.98
CA SER A 55 0.84 2.97 8.90
C SER A 55 0.72 4.02 7.78
N SER A 56 0.51 5.29 8.15
CA SER A 56 0.46 6.41 7.20
C SER A 56 1.77 6.54 6.41
N MET A 57 2.93 6.44 7.08
CA MET A 57 4.23 6.45 6.42
C MET A 57 4.44 5.22 5.54
N GLN A 58 3.90 4.05 5.90
CA GLN A 58 4.00 2.84 5.09
C GLN A 58 3.32 3.01 3.73
N PHE A 59 2.20 3.74 3.65
CA PHE A 59 1.55 4.09 2.37
C PHE A 59 2.33 5.14 1.56
N LEU A 60 3.07 6.03 2.21
CA LEU A 60 3.89 7.02 1.50
C LEU A 60 5.10 6.39 0.81
N ILE A 61 5.71 5.36 1.42
CA ILE A 61 6.87 4.65 0.86
C ILE A 61 6.64 4.11 -0.56
N PRO A 62 5.58 3.33 -0.89
CA PRO A 62 5.36 2.85 -2.24
C PRO A 62 5.11 3.98 -3.24
N ALA A 63 4.47 5.08 -2.85
CA ALA A 63 4.35 6.27 -3.71
C ALA A 63 5.73 6.84 -4.09
N LEU A 64 6.63 6.97 -3.12
CA LEU A 64 8.00 7.44 -3.34
C LEU A 64 8.81 6.44 -4.19
N LEU A 65 8.69 5.13 -3.91
CA LEU A 65 9.37 4.08 -4.68
C LEU A 65 8.89 4.01 -6.14
N LEU A 66 7.64 4.38 -6.41
CA LEU A 66 7.09 4.40 -7.78
C LEU A 66 7.56 5.61 -8.58
N THR A 67 8.01 6.68 -7.93
CA THR A 67 8.38 7.96 -8.57
C THR A 67 9.46 7.83 -9.65
N PRO A 68 10.60 7.12 -9.45
CA PRO A 68 11.60 6.97 -10.52
C PRO A 68 11.06 6.21 -11.74
N VAL A 69 10.24 5.17 -11.51
CA VAL A 69 9.59 4.38 -12.57
C VAL A 69 8.60 5.25 -13.36
N LEU A 70 7.86 6.10 -12.65
CA LEU A 70 6.95 7.06 -13.23
C LEU A 70 7.69 8.07 -14.13
N LEU A 71 8.78 8.66 -13.63
CA LEU A 71 9.57 9.64 -14.37
C LEU A 71 10.17 9.03 -15.65
N ASP A 72 10.70 7.81 -15.59
CA ASP A 72 11.17 7.08 -16.78
C ASP A 72 10.02 6.80 -17.77
N ALA A 73 8.85 6.37 -17.28
CA ALA A 73 7.67 6.14 -18.12
C ALA A 73 7.21 7.42 -18.84
N PHE A 74 7.30 8.59 -18.20
CA PHE A 74 7.02 9.88 -18.85
C PHE A 74 8.07 10.22 -19.91
N ARG A 75 9.37 10.05 -19.60
CA ARG A 75 10.46 10.30 -20.56
C ARG A 75 10.33 9.43 -21.81
N ARG A 76 10.00 8.15 -21.64
CA ARG A 76 9.79 7.18 -22.72
C ARG A 76 8.42 7.27 -23.40
N ARG A 77 7.53 8.13 -22.90
CA ARG A 77 6.14 8.27 -23.37
C ARG A 77 5.37 6.94 -23.37
N GLU A 78 5.59 6.14 -22.35
CA GLU A 78 4.92 4.85 -22.16
C GLU A 78 3.40 5.06 -21.99
N PRO A 79 2.55 4.19 -22.55
CA PRO A 79 1.09 4.36 -22.53
C PRO A 79 0.51 4.30 -21.12
N TYR A 80 1.17 3.60 -20.19
CA TYR A 80 0.71 3.40 -18.81
C TYR A 80 1.18 4.49 -17.83
N ARG A 81 1.91 5.52 -18.29
CA ARG A 81 2.51 6.56 -17.41
C ARG A 81 1.47 7.27 -16.52
N TRP A 82 0.29 7.53 -17.05
CA TRP A 82 -0.80 8.17 -16.30
C TRP A 82 -1.41 7.26 -15.25
N ALA A 83 -1.49 5.96 -15.52
CA ALA A 83 -1.93 4.98 -14.52
C ALA A 83 -0.92 4.86 -13.38
N LEU A 84 0.39 4.93 -13.67
CA LEU A 84 1.42 4.97 -12.63
C LEU A 84 1.36 6.25 -11.79
N LEU A 85 1.11 7.41 -12.41
CA LEU A 85 0.89 8.66 -11.66
C LEU A 85 -0.31 8.53 -10.73
N ALA A 86 -1.44 8.06 -11.27
CA ALA A 86 -2.66 7.88 -10.49
C ALA A 86 -2.48 6.88 -9.34
N LEU A 87 -1.73 5.79 -9.54
CA LEU A 87 -1.39 4.85 -8.45
C LEU A 87 -0.49 5.48 -7.38
N ALA A 88 0.51 6.28 -7.78
CA ALA A 88 1.34 6.99 -6.81
C ALA A 88 0.50 7.98 -5.98
N LEU A 89 -0.40 8.72 -6.63
CA LEU A 89 -1.33 9.62 -5.95
C LEU A 89 -2.33 8.86 -5.07
N LEU A 90 -2.79 7.68 -5.49
CA LEU A 90 -3.68 6.84 -4.68
C LEU A 90 -3.00 6.43 -3.37
N PHE A 91 -1.73 6.03 -3.41
CA PHE A 91 -0.95 5.75 -2.19
C PHE A 91 -0.77 6.98 -1.30
N VAL A 92 -0.61 8.18 -1.87
CA VAL A 92 -0.58 9.42 -1.09
C VAL A 92 -1.93 9.71 -0.45
N VAL A 93 -3.04 9.46 -1.14
CA VAL A 93 -4.39 9.61 -0.58
C VAL A 93 -4.61 8.61 0.55
N LEU A 94 -4.22 7.35 0.41
CA LEU A 94 -4.29 6.36 1.49
C LEU A 94 -3.42 6.74 2.69
N SER A 95 -2.22 7.28 2.45
CA SER A 95 -1.36 7.81 3.50
C SER A 95 -2.01 8.98 4.25
N ALA A 96 -2.72 9.85 3.53
CA ALA A 96 -3.44 10.96 4.14
C ALA A 96 -4.67 10.47 4.91
N ASP A 97 -5.46 9.58 4.32
CA ASP A 97 -6.65 8.96 4.91
C ASP A 97 -6.33 8.35 6.28
N GLU A 98 -5.29 7.53 6.35
CA GLU A 98 -4.78 6.94 7.59
C GLU A 98 -4.41 7.97 8.68
N ALA A 99 -4.03 9.18 8.28
CA ALA A 99 -3.64 10.23 9.22
C ALA A 99 -4.80 11.16 9.64
N ILE A 100 -5.92 11.14 8.92
CA ILE A 100 -7.05 12.07 9.12
C ILE A 100 -8.44 11.41 9.16
N GLU A 101 -8.51 10.08 9.09
CA GLU A 101 -9.73 9.26 9.10
C GLU A 101 -10.76 9.72 8.06
N PHE A 102 -10.32 9.99 6.84
CA PHE A 102 -11.23 10.57 5.85
C PHE A 102 -12.37 9.61 5.51
N HIS A 103 -12.11 8.31 5.42
CA HIS A 103 -13.14 7.31 5.16
C HIS A 103 -14.16 7.20 6.31
N GLU A 104 -13.74 7.33 7.57
CA GLU A 104 -14.66 7.36 8.71
C GLU A 104 -15.55 8.59 8.67
N TRP A 105 -14.95 9.77 8.44
CA TRP A 105 -15.71 11.01 8.27
C TRP A 105 -16.75 10.88 7.16
N VAL A 106 -16.38 10.32 6.00
CA VAL A 106 -17.34 10.03 4.93
C VAL A 106 -18.40 9.04 5.39
N GLY A 107 -18.04 8.05 6.21
CA GLY A 107 -18.98 7.16 6.88
C GLY A 107 -20.04 7.95 7.64
N TYR A 108 -19.64 8.83 8.57
CA TYR A 108 -20.52 9.71 9.32
C TYR A 108 -21.42 10.57 8.43
N GLU A 109 -20.85 11.24 7.44
CA GLU A 109 -21.63 12.10 6.53
C GLU A 109 -22.58 11.30 5.62
N SER A 110 -22.29 10.02 5.39
CA SER A 110 -23.13 9.13 4.56
C SER A 110 -24.36 8.59 5.28
N ASP A 111 -24.54 8.88 6.57
CA ASP A 111 -25.72 8.45 7.33
C ASP A 111 -27.03 9.01 6.74
N ILE A 112 -26.96 10.13 6.02
CA ILE A 112 -28.08 10.70 5.24
C ILE A 112 -28.68 9.74 4.18
N LEU A 113 -27.97 8.66 3.86
CA LEU A 113 -28.41 7.62 2.94
C LEU A 113 -29.17 6.48 3.66
N LEU A 114 -29.20 6.50 5.00
CA LEU A 114 -29.77 5.47 5.85
C LEU A 114 -31.20 5.83 6.29
N PRO A 115 -32.00 4.84 6.73
CA PRO A 115 -33.34 5.10 7.23
C PRO A 115 -33.33 6.11 8.39
N HIS A 116 -34.04 7.22 8.21
CA HIS A 116 -34.12 8.32 9.18
C HIS A 116 -32.78 8.99 9.52
N ASP A 117 -31.79 8.87 8.61
CA ASP A 117 -30.45 9.42 8.80
C ASP A 117 -29.74 8.84 10.05
N ASP A 118 -30.07 7.61 10.45
CA ASP A 118 -29.59 6.99 11.70
C ASP A 118 -29.02 5.58 11.46
N ARG A 119 -27.69 5.46 11.55
CA ARG A 119 -26.99 4.16 11.41
C ARG A 119 -27.32 3.15 12.50
N ASN A 120 -27.79 3.59 13.67
CA ASN A 120 -28.16 2.70 14.78
C ASN A 120 -29.36 1.81 14.43
N LEU A 121 -30.13 2.18 13.39
CA LEU A 121 -31.24 1.39 12.86
C LEU A 121 -30.79 0.34 11.83
N THR A 122 -29.48 0.15 11.65
CA THR A 122 -28.90 -0.73 10.63
C THR A 122 -27.91 -1.72 11.24
N VAL A 123 -27.51 -2.71 10.44
CA VAL A 123 -26.43 -3.64 10.80
C VAL A 123 -25.05 -3.00 10.73
N PHE A 124 -24.93 -1.75 10.29
CA PHE A 124 -23.67 -1.02 10.15
C PHE A 124 -23.57 0.13 11.16
N HIS A 125 -23.99 -0.12 12.41
CA HIS A 125 -24.11 0.92 13.43
C HIS A 125 -22.76 1.42 13.95
N THR A 126 -21.69 0.63 13.85
CA THR A 126 -20.33 1.02 14.25
C THR A 126 -19.66 1.77 13.11
N THR A 127 -19.47 1.11 11.97
CA THR A 127 -18.65 1.63 10.86
C THR A 127 -19.43 2.57 9.92
N GLY A 128 -20.76 2.58 9.99
CA GLY A 128 -21.59 3.22 8.97
C GLY A 128 -21.44 2.53 7.60
N VAL A 129 -21.74 3.23 6.52
CA VAL A 129 -21.75 2.67 5.15
C VAL A 129 -20.59 3.13 4.27
N TRP A 130 -19.47 3.56 4.87
CA TRP A 130 -18.31 4.02 4.11
C TRP A 130 -17.77 2.95 3.16
N MET A 131 -17.90 1.65 3.49
CA MET A 131 -17.50 0.54 2.63
C MET A 131 -18.14 0.60 1.23
N PHE A 132 -19.40 1.03 1.17
CA PHE A 132 -20.15 1.12 -0.07
C PHE A 132 -19.88 2.42 -0.81
N VAL A 133 -19.72 3.52 -0.06
CA VAL A 133 -19.55 4.88 -0.60
C VAL A 133 -18.12 5.13 -1.07
N VAL A 134 -17.13 4.64 -0.32
CA VAL A 134 -15.69 4.82 -0.58
C VAL A 134 -15.05 3.51 -1.00
N GLY A 135 -15.27 2.42 -0.24
CA GLY A 135 -14.59 1.14 -0.46
C GLY A 135 -14.82 0.54 -1.86
N ILE A 136 -16.08 0.37 -2.28
CA ILE A 136 -16.39 -0.19 -3.61
C ILE A 136 -15.85 0.70 -4.75
N PRO A 137 -16.10 2.03 -4.79
CA PRO A 137 -15.50 2.89 -5.80
C PRO A 137 -13.97 2.84 -5.80
N PHE A 138 -13.34 2.81 -4.62
CA PHE A 138 -11.89 2.64 -4.49
C PHE A 138 -11.41 1.34 -5.16
N LEU A 139 -12.05 0.20 -4.89
CA LEU A 139 -11.69 -1.09 -5.50
C LEU A 139 -11.81 -1.06 -7.03
N VAL A 140 -12.85 -0.43 -7.56
CA VAL A 140 -13.04 -0.28 -9.01
C VAL A 140 -11.92 0.57 -9.61
N VAL A 141 -11.62 1.72 -9.01
CA VAL A 141 -10.55 2.62 -9.47
C VAL A 141 -9.20 1.92 -9.39
N ALA A 142 -8.87 1.31 -8.25
CA ALA A 142 -7.62 0.57 -8.05
C ALA A 142 -7.47 -0.57 -9.06
N GLY A 143 -8.52 -1.38 -9.28
CA GLY A 143 -8.53 -2.46 -10.26
C GLY A 143 -8.30 -1.97 -11.70
N VAL A 144 -8.94 -0.87 -12.09
CA VAL A 144 -8.74 -0.24 -13.41
C VAL A 144 -7.31 0.28 -13.56
N LEU A 145 -6.77 0.94 -12.54
CA LEU A 145 -5.40 1.45 -12.54
C LEU A 145 -4.37 0.31 -12.61
N LEU A 146 -4.54 -0.76 -11.82
CA LEU A 146 -3.69 -1.94 -11.86
C LEU A 146 -3.70 -2.61 -13.24
N ARG A 147 -4.88 -2.71 -13.87
CA ARG A 147 -5.01 -3.23 -15.24
C ARG A 147 -4.27 -2.36 -16.24
N GLN A 148 -4.37 -1.03 -16.15
CA GLN A 148 -3.66 -0.12 -17.05
C GLN A 148 -2.15 -0.12 -16.82
N ALA A 149 -1.70 -0.24 -15.56
CA ALA A 149 -0.29 -0.31 -15.17
C ALA A 149 0.33 -1.72 -15.33
N HIS A 150 -0.47 -2.73 -15.67
CA HIS A 150 -0.05 -4.13 -15.76
C HIS A 150 1.17 -4.35 -16.67
N ALA A 151 1.27 -3.60 -17.77
CA ALA A 151 2.41 -3.67 -18.68
C ALA A 151 3.73 -3.25 -18.02
N ALA A 152 3.70 -2.29 -17.08
CA ALA A 152 4.86 -1.90 -16.30
C ALA A 152 5.27 -3.00 -15.32
N PHE A 153 4.29 -3.53 -14.55
CA PHE A 153 4.56 -4.50 -13.49
C PHE A 153 5.00 -5.86 -14.00
N ARG A 154 4.57 -6.27 -15.20
CA ARG A 154 4.99 -7.53 -15.82
C ARG A 154 6.46 -7.57 -16.25
N ARG A 155 7.14 -6.42 -16.32
CA ARG A 155 8.58 -6.35 -16.64
C ARG A 155 9.42 -7.04 -15.58
N VAL A 156 8.93 -7.11 -14.35
CA VAL A 156 9.62 -7.73 -13.22
C VAL A 156 8.76 -8.86 -12.62
N PRO A 157 9.20 -10.14 -12.70
CA PRO A 157 8.45 -11.26 -12.18
C PRO A 157 8.06 -11.11 -10.70
N GLY A 158 6.79 -11.38 -10.39
CA GLY A 158 6.24 -11.41 -9.04
C GLY A 158 5.86 -10.06 -8.45
N VAL A 159 6.12 -8.91 -9.11
CA VAL A 159 5.67 -7.59 -8.64
C VAL A 159 4.14 -7.55 -8.57
N MET A 160 3.45 -7.87 -9.66
CA MET A 160 1.98 -7.85 -9.67
C MET A 160 1.39 -8.78 -8.61
N THR A 161 1.91 -10.01 -8.48
CA THR A 161 1.44 -10.96 -7.46
C THR A 161 1.59 -10.40 -6.05
N ARG A 162 2.75 -9.82 -5.71
CA ARG A 162 2.94 -9.22 -4.37
C ARG A 162 2.04 -8.02 -4.15
N LEU A 163 1.85 -7.18 -5.17
CA LEU A 163 0.98 -6.01 -5.05
C LEU A 163 -0.46 -6.44 -4.78
N VAL A 164 -0.97 -7.42 -5.53
CA VAL A 164 -2.34 -7.95 -5.34
C VAL A 164 -2.48 -8.69 -4.01
N VAL A 165 -1.50 -9.52 -3.63
CA VAL A 165 -1.52 -10.22 -2.33
C VAL A 165 -1.45 -9.24 -1.17
N GLY A 166 -0.56 -8.24 -1.23
CA GLY A 166 -0.45 -7.21 -0.20
C GLY A 166 -1.73 -6.38 -0.09
N GLY A 167 -2.30 -5.98 -1.22
CA GLY A 167 -3.59 -5.29 -1.25
C GLY A 167 -4.73 -6.14 -0.71
N ALA A 168 -4.77 -7.45 -1.00
CA ALA A 168 -5.78 -8.35 -0.46
C ALA A 168 -5.64 -8.56 1.06
N ILE A 169 -4.42 -8.65 1.59
CA ILE A 169 -4.15 -8.72 3.03
C ILE A 169 -4.62 -7.43 3.70
N TRP A 170 -4.21 -6.27 3.18
CA TRP A 170 -4.61 -4.96 3.71
C TRP A 170 -6.13 -4.79 3.70
N LEU A 171 -6.79 -5.03 2.56
CA LEU A 171 -8.25 -4.96 2.45
C LEU A 171 -9.00 -5.95 3.36
N SER A 172 -8.35 -7.05 3.76
CA SER A 172 -8.97 -7.98 4.71
C SER A 172 -9.02 -7.41 6.13
N GLY A 173 -8.11 -6.49 6.50
CA GLY A 173 -8.23 -5.63 7.68
C GLY A 173 -9.32 -4.60 7.43
N ALA A 174 -8.95 -3.51 6.74
CA ALA A 174 -9.78 -2.33 6.44
C ALA A 174 -11.24 -2.61 6.08
N LEU A 175 -11.48 -3.55 5.16
CA LEU A 175 -12.86 -3.83 4.74
C LEU A 175 -13.43 -5.05 5.44
N GLY A 176 -12.59 -6.04 5.73
CA GLY A 176 -13.03 -7.34 6.24
C GLY A 176 -13.29 -7.33 7.72
N LEU A 177 -12.25 -7.06 8.52
CA LEU A 177 -12.32 -7.07 9.98
C LEU A 177 -13.09 -5.87 10.51
N GLU A 178 -12.87 -4.68 9.95
CA GLU A 178 -13.59 -3.49 10.40
C GLU A 178 -15.10 -3.65 10.24
N SER A 179 -15.55 -4.25 9.12
CA SER A 179 -16.98 -4.56 8.93
C SER A 179 -17.52 -5.54 9.98
N LEU A 180 -16.68 -6.42 10.54
CA LEU A 180 -17.06 -7.36 11.59
C LEU A 180 -17.22 -6.70 12.95
N SER A 181 -16.61 -5.52 13.20
CA SER A 181 -16.82 -4.73 14.42
C SER A 181 -18.30 -4.45 14.69
N ASN A 182 -19.12 -4.30 13.64
CA ASN A 182 -20.57 -4.11 13.75
C ASN A 182 -21.33 -5.29 14.38
N PHE A 183 -20.68 -6.44 14.59
CA PHE A 183 -21.27 -7.61 15.23
C PHE A 183 -20.66 -7.91 16.59
N ILE A 184 -19.74 -7.07 17.06
CA ILE A 184 -19.11 -7.18 18.38
C ILE A 184 -19.88 -6.29 19.36
N GLY A 185 -20.25 -6.83 20.52
CA GLY A 185 -20.96 -6.03 21.53
C GLY A 185 -20.06 -4.94 22.13
N PRO A 186 -20.61 -3.77 22.50
CA PRO A 186 -19.81 -2.70 23.11
C PRO A 186 -19.19 -3.12 24.46
N ASP A 187 -19.79 -4.10 25.14
CA ASP A 187 -19.29 -4.64 26.41
C ASP A 187 -18.28 -5.80 26.21
N ASP A 188 -18.09 -6.30 24.99
CA ASP A 188 -17.19 -7.42 24.68
C ASP A 188 -15.74 -6.96 24.49
N VAL A 189 -15.16 -6.41 25.56
CA VAL A 189 -13.83 -5.78 25.56
C VAL A 189 -12.75 -6.63 24.89
N TRP A 190 -12.69 -7.94 25.18
CA TRP A 190 -11.66 -8.81 24.63
C TRP A 190 -11.84 -9.12 23.13
N LEU A 191 -13.09 -9.13 22.64
CA LEU A 191 -13.34 -9.31 21.21
C LEU A 191 -12.94 -8.05 20.45
N ASN A 192 -13.31 -6.86 20.95
CA ASN A 192 -12.86 -5.59 20.37
C ASN A 192 -11.33 -5.49 20.32
N ILE A 193 -10.64 -5.78 21.44
CA ILE A 193 -9.16 -5.77 21.47
C ILE A 193 -8.56 -6.75 20.45
N THR A 194 -9.18 -7.93 20.29
CA THR A 194 -8.68 -8.95 19.37
C THR A 194 -8.91 -8.55 17.93
N GLU A 195 -10.06 -7.98 17.62
CA GLU A 195 -10.43 -7.54 16.28
C GLU A 195 -9.52 -6.39 15.81
N VAL A 196 -9.41 -5.30 16.58
CA VAL A 196 -8.45 -4.20 16.34
C VAL A 196 -7.02 -4.73 16.15
N PHE A 197 -6.56 -5.65 17.02
CA PHE A 197 -5.24 -6.23 16.87
C PHE A 197 -5.04 -6.91 15.50
N PHE A 198 -6.01 -7.70 15.06
CA PHE A 198 -5.90 -8.41 13.78
C PHE A 198 -6.08 -7.48 12.59
N GLU A 199 -7.00 -6.52 12.66
CA GLU A 199 -7.24 -5.51 11.64
C GLU A 199 -5.97 -4.75 11.32
N GLU A 200 -5.43 -4.08 12.31
CA GLU A 200 -4.26 -3.22 12.23
C GLU A 200 -2.99 -4.00 11.85
N THR A 201 -2.88 -5.24 12.33
CA THR A 201 -1.77 -6.11 11.92
C THR A 201 -1.86 -6.48 10.44
N LEU A 202 -3.05 -6.84 9.96
CA LEU A 202 -3.26 -7.17 8.55
C LEU A 202 -3.01 -5.95 7.68
N GLU A 203 -3.43 -4.77 8.13
CA GLU A 203 -3.20 -3.51 7.44
C GLU A 203 -1.72 -3.26 7.20
N MET A 204 -0.97 -3.13 8.29
CA MET A 204 0.47 -2.85 8.26
C MET A 204 1.25 -3.92 7.49
N PHE A 205 0.86 -5.19 7.60
CA PHE A 205 1.53 -6.29 6.90
C PHE A 205 1.20 -6.29 5.40
N GLY A 206 -0.05 -6.03 5.05
CA GLY A 206 -0.49 -5.89 3.67
C GLY A 206 0.27 -4.78 2.96
N VAL A 207 0.36 -3.59 3.57
CA VAL A 207 1.13 -2.46 3.03
C VAL A 207 2.62 -2.77 2.95
N THR A 208 3.19 -3.48 3.92
CA THR A 208 4.59 -3.94 3.86
C THR A 208 4.87 -4.84 2.66
N VAL A 209 3.93 -5.73 2.30
CA VAL A 209 4.04 -6.56 1.09
C VAL A 209 3.93 -5.69 -0.18
N MET A 210 3.11 -4.64 -0.18
CA MET A 210 3.03 -3.68 -1.29
C MET A 210 4.34 -2.86 -1.44
N VAL A 211 4.95 -2.43 -0.33
CA VAL A 211 6.29 -1.82 -0.31
C VAL A 211 7.32 -2.77 -0.93
N TRP A 212 7.29 -4.05 -0.54
CA TRP A 212 8.17 -5.06 -1.12
C TRP A 212 7.98 -5.18 -2.64
N SER A 213 6.72 -5.14 -3.10
CA SER A 213 6.41 -5.13 -4.53
C SER A 213 7.06 -3.95 -5.26
N MET A 214 6.87 -2.73 -4.76
CA MET A 214 7.40 -1.51 -5.38
C MET A 214 8.94 -1.47 -5.34
N TYR A 215 9.54 -1.92 -4.23
CA TYR A 215 10.99 -2.06 -4.13
C TYR A 215 11.54 -3.02 -5.19
N GLN A 216 10.91 -4.18 -5.37
CA GLN A 216 11.34 -5.16 -6.37
C GLN A 216 11.14 -4.66 -7.80
N LEU A 217 10.07 -3.89 -8.06
CA LEU A 217 9.89 -3.23 -9.35
C LEU A 217 11.05 -2.29 -9.64
N LEU A 218 11.39 -1.42 -8.68
CA LEU A 218 12.46 -0.44 -8.82
C LEU A 218 13.81 -1.12 -9.11
N VAL A 219 14.21 -2.08 -8.28
CA VAL A 219 15.48 -2.82 -8.45
C VAL A 219 15.48 -3.67 -9.72
N GLY A 220 14.35 -4.31 -10.04
CA GLY A 220 14.21 -5.17 -11.22
C GLY A 220 14.29 -4.40 -12.54
N LEU A 221 13.93 -3.11 -12.54
CA LEU A 221 14.11 -2.20 -13.66
C LEU A 221 15.51 -1.57 -13.73
N GLY A 222 16.41 -1.94 -12.80
CA GLY A 222 17.81 -1.49 -12.81
C GLY A 222 18.05 -0.16 -12.11
N PHE A 223 17.05 0.44 -11.46
CA PHE A 223 17.28 1.64 -10.67
C PHE A 223 18.16 1.32 -9.46
N ARG A 224 19.26 2.07 -9.32
CA ARG A 224 20.18 1.99 -8.19
C ARG A 224 20.14 3.30 -7.41
N TRP A 225 20.15 3.18 -6.09
CA TRP A 225 20.33 4.33 -5.21
C TRP A 225 21.82 4.53 -5.03
N GLU A 226 22.39 5.44 -5.80
CA GLU A 226 23.71 5.96 -5.49
C GLU A 226 23.52 7.12 -4.53
N LEU A 227 23.90 6.93 -3.27
CA LEU A 227 24.15 8.07 -2.38
C LEU A 227 25.37 8.80 -2.96
N GLY A 228 25.11 9.68 -3.93
CA GLY A 228 26.13 10.56 -4.46
C GLY A 228 26.75 11.33 -3.30
N ARG A 229 28.07 11.20 -3.12
CA ARG A 229 28.82 12.29 -2.49
C ARG A 229 28.43 13.53 -3.26
N ALA A 230 27.66 14.42 -2.63
CA ALA A 230 27.13 15.62 -3.26
C ALA A 230 28.26 16.54 -3.71
N GLY A 231 28.82 16.28 -4.89
CA GLY A 231 29.44 17.25 -5.75
C GLY A 231 28.34 17.79 -6.64
N ALA A 232 27.85 18.99 -6.31
CA ALA A 232 26.85 19.68 -7.09
C ALA A 232 27.28 19.77 -8.56
N ARG A 233 26.60 19.04 -9.46
CA ARG A 233 25.97 19.58 -10.69
C ARG A 233 25.28 18.55 -11.58
N ASP A 234 25.56 17.26 -11.46
CA ASP A 234 25.01 16.28 -12.41
C ASP A 234 24.35 15.10 -11.69
N ALA A 235 23.19 15.33 -11.07
CA ALA A 235 22.30 14.22 -10.69
C ALA A 235 21.56 13.73 -11.96
N VAL A 236 22.32 13.17 -12.89
CA VAL A 236 21.76 12.37 -13.97
C VAL A 236 21.42 11.02 -13.35
N LEU A 237 20.12 10.70 -13.29
CA LEU A 237 19.66 9.32 -13.11
C LEU A 237 20.22 8.52 -14.29
N GLU A 238 21.43 7.96 -14.14
CA GLU A 238 21.96 6.97 -15.07
C GLU A 238 21.11 5.72 -14.94
N VAL A 239 20.08 5.65 -15.78
CA VAL A 239 19.42 4.38 -16.09
C VAL A 239 20.45 3.61 -16.89
N ASP A 240 21.09 2.64 -16.24
CA ASP A 240 22.02 1.68 -16.84
C ASP A 240 21.22 0.82 -17.83
N ALA A 241 20.87 1.42 -18.97
CA ALA A 241 20.16 0.77 -20.04
C ALA A 241 21.14 -0.21 -20.67
N ALA A 242 21.12 -1.46 -20.19
CA ALA A 242 21.71 -2.55 -20.92
C ALA A 242 21.26 -2.41 -22.39
N PRO A 243 22.18 -2.27 -23.35
CA PRO A 243 21.79 -2.19 -24.75
C PRO A 243 20.96 -3.44 -25.03
N ALA A 244 19.72 -3.23 -25.48
CA ALA A 244 18.99 -4.30 -26.10
C ALA A 244 19.87 -4.76 -27.26
N GLU A 245 20.48 -5.94 -27.13
CA GLU A 245 21.04 -6.65 -28.28
C GLU A 245 19.87 -6.89 -29.23
N VAL A 246 19.62 -5.91 -30.09
CA VAL A 246 18.87 -6.09 -31.34
C VAL A 246 19.85 -6.83 -32.25
N GLY A 247 20.04 -8.11 -31.91
CA GLY A 247 20.85 -9.04 -32.67
C GLY A 247 20.17 -9.32 -34.02
N GLY A 248 20.87 -8.99 -35.09
CA GLY A 248 21.26 -9.96 -36.13
C GLY A 248 20.20 -10.53 -37.08
N GLU A 249 18.90 -10.42 -36.82
CA GLU A 249 17.90 -11.09 -37.66
C GLU A 249 17.40 -10.26 -38.87
N VAL A 250 17.67 -8.95 -38.90
CA VAL A 250 17.21 -8.10 -40.02
C VAL A 250 18.18 -8.13 -41.22
N GLU A 251 19.47 -8.42 -41.00
CA GLU A 251 20.46 -8.45 -42.08
C GLU A 251 20.37 -9.73 -42.94
N ALA A 252 19.88 -10.84 -42.38
CA ALA A 252 19.67 -12.08 -43.15
C ALA A 252 18.44 -12.03 -44.08
N ALA A 253 17.48 -11.14 -43.82
CA ALA A 253 16.25 -11.03 -44.61
C ALA A 253 16.43 -10.21 -45.90
N ILE A 254 17.44 -9.33 -45.95
CA ILE A 254 17.69 -8.47 -47.12
C ILE A 254 18.49 -9.21 -48.20
N ASP A 255 19.37 -10.15 -47.82
CA ASP A 255 20.23 -10.88 -48.77
C ASP A 255 19.49 -12.03 -49.52
N THR A 256 18.31 -12.42 -49.03
CA THR A 256 17.46 -13.45 -49.69
C THR A 256 16.55 -12.87 -50.76
N ALA A 257 16.35 -11.55 -50.82
CA ALA A 257 15.51 -10.88 -51.82
C ALA A 257 16.28 -10.43 -53.08
N ALA A 258 17.60 -10.64 -53.12
CA ALA A 258 18.48 -10.19 -54.21
C ALA A 258 19.08 -11.33 -55.07
N ARG A 259 18.57 -12.56 -54.94
CA ARG A 259 18.91 -13.72 -55.78
C ARG A 259 17.66 -14.35 -56.35
#